data_AF-A0A6B8WBF4-F1
#
_entry.id   AF-A0A6B8WBF4-F1
#
_cell.length_a   1.000
_cell.length_b   1.000
_cell.length_c   1.000
_cell.angle_alpha   90.00
_cell.angle_beta   90.00
_cell.angle_gamma   90.00
#
_symmetry.space_group_name_H-M   'P 1'
#
loop_
_entity.id
_entity.type
_entity.pdbx_description
1 polymer ?
#
loop_
_entity_poly.entity_id
_entity_poly.type
_entity_poly.pdbx_seq_one_letter_code
_entity_poly.pdbx_strand_id
1 'polypeptide(L)'
;MITTLDDERPPKTQTLHAVEYDAAGRTIVRLVPETLVEAENLMLTELGVLPRDRTPVGITTSRAIGFPAWVIMTDPDNAARALSLVEELEWARRRAGKKKKQVKDRFDELAIELAESVPHFLPSFLEEGARIFAREEVDSYAKQLFGKAREAEKTHGLEIDAERHRAAFEEFGAMGVVGNKELTAEAKSAMDRYADPADAFDHVVGINAERCRGGAEPYLNLLKDLRRAGKMAGLSAPEADDRVFEAVLGTHGFHHTPRGTLEELRPSLVRHCRTRPATQDILLATPLQAVPADYSLALLADAGALDRVREDPQRWAAWLLNFLVGLQQGPRGQGLLLQEIVAAGERLRGAELQLNLATFSLNVLDALLEFGVQLKDPTPWSPRTFKIGWEEWARTRDSRRPLRFLAQDPELGARMVDYLPVSFFSGPPGTDPDYQALKNLFRQRITIPKTFNDPDDIRRVVRLIRETARVGGRHVVDYFPEEVAVMMDLEPAVVLTEVIRAPTSGLSGAQARAYTAAQAQALLDSSHLIEGTATRDHDRDLAASQLGDGHPHGLPEILAPLLSAVHQLSVSQATLRRSINRT
;
A
#
# COMPACT_ATOMS: atom_id res chain seq x y z
N MET A 1 36.22 19.46 -22.24
CA MET A 1 35.42 20.67 -22.46
C MET A 1 34.29 20.58 -21.45
N ILE A 2 34.45 21.25 -20.30
CA ILE A 2 33.50 21.22 -19.20
C ILE A 2 32.34 22.10 -19.64
N THR A 3 31.19 21.48 -19.88
CA THR A 3 29.96 22.19 -20.19
C THR A 3 29.61 23.06 -19.00
N THR A 4 29.51 24.37 -19.25
CA THR A 4 29.08 25.40 -18.31
C THR A 4 27.76 25.00 -17.65
N LEU A 5 27.72 25.09 -16.32
CA LEU A 5 26.62 24.78 -15.40
C LEU A 5 25.44 25.77 -15.48
N ASP A 6 25.21 26.37 -16.66
CA ASP A 6 24.27 27.48 -16.84
C ASP A 6 22.91 27.09 -17.47
N ASP A 7 22.68 25.83 -17.83
CA ASP A 7 21.34 25.40 -18.28
C ASP A 7 20.53 24.82 -17.11
N GLU A 8 19.70 25.70 -16.55
CA GLU A 8 18.62 25.48 -15.56
C GLU A 8 19.03 24.82 -14.23
N ARG A 9 19.51 25.66 -13.29
CA ARG A 9 19.62 25.32 -11.87
C ARG A 9 18.27 24.72 -11.40
N PRO A 10 18.24 23.49 -10.85
CA PRO A 10 17.00 22.91 -10.35
C PRO A 10 16.35 23.85 -9.34
N PRO A 11 15.02 24.04 -9.38
CA PRO A 11 14.35 24.99 -8.49
C PRO A 11 14.64 24.68 -7.01
N LYS A 12 14.79 25.73 -6.20
CA LYS A 12 15.07 25.65 -4.75
C LYS A 12 16.40 24.97 -4.37
N THR A 13 17.36 25.00 -5.28
CA THR A 13 18.74 24.62 -5.00
C THR A 13 19.66 25.84 -4.89
N GLN A 14 20.76 25.68 -4.18
CA GLN A 14 21.77 26.70 -3.93
C GLN A 14 23.19 26.18 -4.20
N THR A 15 24.17 27.06 -4.31
CA THR A 15 25.56 26.69 -4.61
C THR A 15 26.13 25.99 -3.38
N LEU A 16 26.90 24.93 -3.61
CA LEU A 16 27.68 24.30 -2.57
C LEU A 16 29.12 24.78 -2.69
N HIS A 17 29.67 25.33 -1.61
CA HIS A 17 31.05 25.79 -1.56
C HIS A 17 31.92 24.79 -0.79
N ALA A 18 33.12 24.54 -1.28
CA ALA A 18 34.22 24.06 -0.46
C ALA A 18 34.86 25.28 0.19
N VAL A 19 34.68 25.41 1.50
CA VAL A 19 35.29 26.49 2.30
C VAL A 19 36.50 25.92 3.02
N GLU A 20 37.63 26.58 2.85
CA GLU A 20 38.88 26.25 3.51
C GLU A 20 39.01 26.99 4.84
N TYR A 21 39.48 26.29 5.86
CA TYR A 21 39.71 26.83 7.19
C TYR A 21 41.11 26.48 7.69
N ASP A 22 41.75 27.41 8.40
CA ASP A 22 42.94 27.12 9.22
C ASP A 22 42.52 26.73 10.63
N ALA A 23 42.89 25.52 11.04
CA ALA A 23 42.77 25.04 12.41
C ALA A 23 44.17 24.71 12.95
N ALA A 24 44.79 25.68 13.64
CA ALA A 24 46.12 25.54 14.21
C ALA A 24 47.19 25.09 13.20
N GLY A 25 47.21 25.72 12.01
CA GLY A 25 48.16 25.43 10.94
C GLY A 25 47.82 24.21 10.09
N ARG A 26 46.63 23.61 10.26
CA ARG A 26 46.10 22.56 9.38
C ARG A 26 44.94 23.11 8.55
N THR A 27 44.94 22.81 7.25
CA THR A 27 43.81 23.12 6.37
C THR A 27 42.70 22.09 6.57
N ILE A 28 41.51 22.56 6.91
CA ILE A 28 40.27 21.77 6.92
C ILE A 28 39.38 22.30 5.80
N VAL A 29 38.82 21.40 4.98
CA VAL A 29 37.86 21.76 3.94
C VAL A 29 36.48 21.26 4.34
N ARG A 30 35.48 22.14 4.30
CA ARG A 30 34.08 21.79 4.59
C ARG A 30 33.20 22.16 3.41
N LEU A 31 32.19 21.31 3.15
CA LEU A 31 31.18 21.58 2.14
C LEU A 31 30.03 22.32 2.80
N VAL A 32 29.89 23.61 2.45
CA VAL A 32 28.93 24.52 3.09
C VAL A 32 28.02 25.11 1.99
N PRO A 33 26.69 24.99 2.13
CA PRO A 33 25.76 25.68 1.24
C PRO A 33 25.98 27.19 1.28
N GLU A 34 25.84 27.87 0.14
CA GLU A 34 26.11 29.31 -0.04
C GLU A 34 25.47 30.19 1.04
N THR A 35 24.19 29.98 1.36
CA THR A 35 23.48 30.76 2.38
C THR A 35 23.98 30.52 3.81
N LEU A 36 24.74 29.45 4.05
CA LEU A 36 25.27 29.08 5.37
C LEU A 36 26.75 29.44 5.56
N VAL A 37 27.45 29.90 4.51
CA VAL A 37 28.91 30.16 4.57
C VAL A 37 29.27 31.16 5.66
N GLU A 38 28.58 32.31 5.70
CA GLU A 38 28.88 33.36 6.70
C GLU A 38 28.59 32.89 8.14
N ALA A 39 27.48 32.16 8.33
CA ALA A 39 27.10 31.61 9.62
C ALA A 39 28.14 30.58 10.12
N GLU A 40 28.64 29.74 9.22
CA GLU A 40 29.66 28.74 9.54
C GLU A 40 31.03 29.38 9.81
N ASN A 41 31.39 30.42 9.06
CA ASN A 41 32.60 31.21 9.29
C ASN A 41 32.60 31.86 10.67
N LEU A 42 31.48 32.47 11.08
CA LEU A 42 31.35 33.07 12.40
C LEU A 42 31.52 32.02 13.50
N MET A 43 30.79 30.90 13.42
CA MET A 43 30.86 29.80 14.39
C MET A 43 32.28 29.22 14.52
N LEU A 44 32.96 28.98 13.40
CA LEU A 44 34.31 28.43 13.41
C LEU A 44 35.34 29.43 13.92
N THR A 45 35.16 30.72 13.62
CA THR A 45 36.03 31.79 14.14
C THR A 45 35.97 31.87 15.66
N GLU A 46 34.79 31.72 16.26
CA GLU A 46 34.61 31.62 17.73
C GLU A 46 35.37 30.43 18.34
N LEU A 47 35.60 29.36 17.56
CA LEU A 47 36.39 28.19 17.95
C LEU A 47 37.89 28.33 17.63
N GLY A 48 38.34 29.50 17.17
CA GLY A 48 39.73 29.75 16.75
C GLY A 48 40.09 29.13 15.40
N VAL A 49 39.10 28.77 14.59
CA VAL A 49 39.25 28.20 13.24
C VAL A 49 38.95 29.28 12.21
N LEU A 50 39.98 29.74 11.49
CA LEU A 50 39.89 30.93 10.65
C LEU A 50 39.52 30.58 9.20
N PRO A 51 38.50 31.21 8.60
CA PRO A 51 38.18 31.01 7.20
C PRO A 51 39.32 31.53 6.30
N ARG A 52 39.57 30.84 5.19
CA ARG A 52 40.49 31.24 4.13
C ARG A 52 39.72 31.50 2.83
N ASP A 53 39.86 30.60 1.85
CA ASP A 53 39.21 30.71 0.55
C ASP A 53 37.91 29.90 0.49
N ARG A 54 37.05 30.25 -0.46
CA ARG A 54 35.86 29.46 -0.82
C ARG A 54 35.81 29.23 -2.32
N THR A 55 35.52 27.99 -2.71
CA THR A 55 35.39 27.61 -4.12
C THR A 55 34.01 26.97 -4.37
N PRO A 56 33.23 27.41 -5.36
CA PRO A 56 32.02 26.71 -5.78
C PRO A 56 32.38 25.30 -6.28
N VAL A 57 31.76 24.26 -5.71
CA VAL A 57 32.05 22.85 -6.05
C VAL A 57 30.83 22.05 -6.45
N GLY A 58 29.63 22.62 -6.38
CA GLY A 58 28.41 21.96 -6.81
C GLY A 58 27.14 22.71 -6.44
N ILE A 59 26.04 21.97 -6.40
CA ILE A 59 24.71 22.46 -6.07
C ILE A 59 24.13 21.57 -4.96
N THR A 60 23.41 22.16 -4.01
CA THR A 60 22.73 21.47 -2.90
C THR A 60 21.33 22.03 -2.69
N THR A 61 20.48 21.34 -1.93
CA THR A 61 19.15 21.86 -1.55
C THR A 61 19.28 23.09 -0.65
N SER A 62 18.32 24.02 -0.77
CA SER A 62 18.18 25.11 0.20
C SER A 62 17.86 24.56 1.59
N ARG A 63 18.40 25.20 2.64
CA ARG A 63 18.23 24.81 4.04
C ARG A 63 18.23 26.05 4.92
N ALA A 64 17.37 26.07 5.93
CA ALA A 64 17.39 27.13 6.93
C ALA A 64 18.66 27.08 7.78
N ILE A 65 19.15 28.24 8.21
CA ILE A 65 20.25 28.32 9.18
C ILE A 65 19.83 27.58 10.45
N GLY A 66 20.55 26.49 10.74
CA GLY A 66 20.26 25.57 11.83
C GLY A 66 20.97 25.95 13.13
N PHE A 67 20.77 25.10 14.14
CA PHE A 67 21.50 25.17 15.40
C PHE A 67 22.91 24.55 15.24
N PRO A 68 23.97 25.10 15.87
CA PRO A 68 23.99 26.26 16.75
C PRO A 68 24.19 27.61 16.02
N ALA A 69 24.50 27.59 14.72
CA ALA A 69 24.90 28.77 13.96
C ALA A 69 23.88 29.92 14.04
N TRP A 70 22.58 29.61 13.96
CA TRP A 70 21.51 30.60 14.14
C TRP A 70 21.63 31.34 15.47
N VAL A 71 21.81 30.59 16.56
CA VAL A 71 21.90 31.15 17.91
C VAL A 71 23.14 32.03 18.05
N ILE A 72 24.28 31.60 17.53
CA ILE A 72 25.53 32.38 17.59
C ILE A 72 25.37 33.73 16.87
N MET A 73 24.63 33.76 15.76
CA MET A 73 24.37 35.00 15.02
C MET A 73 23.41 35.94 15.76
N THR A 74 22.37 35.42 16.42
CA THR A 74 21.31 36.23 17.03
C THR A 74 21.53 36.53 18.51
N ASP A 75 22.31 35.71 19.20
CA ASP A 75 22.60 35.81 20.63
C ASP A 75 24.05 35.32 20.93
N PRO A 76 25.07 36.11 20.54
CA PRO A 76 26.47 35.75 20.74
C PRO A 76 26.84 35.52 22.20
N ASP A 77 26.19 36.22 23.14
CA ASP A 77 26.47 36.11 24.58
C ASP A 77 26.21 34.70 25.12
N ASN A 78 25.29 33.95 24.51
CA ASN A 78 25.00 32.56 24.86
C ASN A 78 25.63 31.53 23.90
N ALA A 79 26.57 31.94 23.03
CA ALA A 79 27.23 31.06 22.05
C ALA A 79 27.90 29.83 22.69
N ALA A 80 28.61 30.01 23.82
CA ALA A 80 29.26 28.90 24.53
C ALA A 80 28.25 27.83 24.99
N ARG A 81 27.07 28.27 25.43
CA ARG A 81 25.98 27.37 25.84
C ARG A 81 25.38 26.64 24.63
N ALA A 82 25.23 27.33 23.49
CA ALA A 82 24.77 26.70 22.26
C ALA A 82 25.76 25.62 21.79
N LEU A 83 27.06 25.92 21.82
CA LEU A 83 28.13 25.00 21.46
C LEU A 83 28.16 23.74 22.35
N SER A 84 27.83 23.86 23.64
CA SER A 84 27.76 22.67 24.53
C SER A 84 26.69 21.64 24.12
N LEU A 85 25.67 22.04 23.37
CA LEU A 85 24.60 21.14 22.90
C LEU A 85 24.98 20.41 21.59
N VAL A 86 26.11 20.76 20.96
CA VAL A 86 26.57 20.09 19.73
C VAL A 86 26.90 18.62 19.99
N GLU A 87 27.45 18.29 21.16
CA GLU A 87 27.72 16.89 21.52
C GLU A 87 26.45 16.04 21.58
N GLU A 88 25.35 16.60 22.07
CA GLU A 88 24.04 15.94 22.11
C GLU A 88 23.50 15.69 20.69
N LEU A 89 23.66 16.65 19.79
CA LEU A 89 23.28 16.47 18.38
C LEU A 89 24.13 15.39 17.69
N GLU A 90 25.44 15.36 17.92
CA GLU A 90 26.34 14.34 17.36
C GLU A 90 26.12 12.95 17.96
N TRP A 91 25.74 12.87 19.24
CA TRP A 91 25.27 11.63 19.85
C TRP A 91 23.97 11.16 19.20
N ALA A 92 23.00 12.06 19.02
CA ALA A 92 21.72 11.75 18.40
C ALA A 92 21.89 11.25 16.95
N ARG A 93 22.71 11.92 16.12
CA ARG A 93 23.04 11.49 14.76
C ARG A 93 23.56 10.05 14.71
N ARG A 94 24.43 9.66 15.65
CA ARG A 94 25.00 8.30 15.71
C ARG A 94 24.03 7.24 16.22
N ARG A 95 23.01 7.63 17.00
CA ARG A 95 22.12 6.71 17.71
C ARG A 95 20.72 6.61 17.10
N ALA A 96 20.28 7.60 16.35
CA ALA A 96 18.89 7.70 15.87
C ALA A 96 18.44 6.45 15.11
N GLY A 97 19.24 5.88 14.20
CA GLY A 97 18.86 4.67 13.47
C GLY A 97 18.59 3.43 14.35
N LYS A 98 19.33 3.25 15.45
CA LYS A 98 19.26 2.05 16.31
C LYS A 98 18.47 2.25 17.61
N LYS A 99 18.42 3.49 18.11
CA LYS A 99 17.87 3.86 19.43
C LYS A 99 16.89 5.03 19.30
N LYS A 100 16.02 4.96 18.28
CA LYS A 100 15.04 5.99 17.88
C LYS A 100 14.31 6.62 19.09
N LYS A 101 13.70 5.77 19.94
CA LYS A 101 12.96 6.23 21.12
C LYS A 101 13.86 6.95 22.14
N GLN A 102 15.03 6.39 22.45
CA GLN A 102 15.97 6.99 23.41
C GLN A 102 16.44 8.38 22.95
N VAL A 103 16.73 8.53 21.66
CA VAL A 103 17.10 9.83 21.10
C VAL A 103 15.93 10.82 21.19
N LYS A 104 14.71 10.36 20.88
CA LYS A 104 13.51 11.19 20.96
C LYS A 104 13.20 11.65 22.39
N ASP A 105 13.30 10.75 23.36
CA ASP A 105 13.10 11.04 24.78
C ASP A 105 14.14 12.08 25.27
N ARG A 106 15.41 11.94 24.84
CA ARG A 106 16.47 12.91 25.16
C ARG A 106 16.20 14.31 24.59
N PHE A 107 15.71 14.40 23.35
CA PHE A 107 15.29 15.69 22.78
C PHE A 107 14.13 16.32 23.57
N ASP A 108 13.20 15.50 24.08
CA ASP A 108 12.08 15.99 24.87
C ASP A 108 12.53 16.51 26.25
N GLU A 109 13.47 15.83 26.89
CA GLU A 109 14.11 16.29 28.14
C GLU A 109 14.84 17.62 27.94
N LEU A 110 15.73 17.69 26.94
CA LEU A 110 16.48 18.90 26.63
C LEU A 110 15.55 20.06 26.26
N ALA A 111 14.43 19.79 25.59
CA ALA A 111 13.44 20.82 25.29
C ALA A 111 12.82 21.44 26.56
N ILE A 112 12.60 20.64 27.60
CA ILE A 112 12.08 21.15 28.89
C ILE A 112 13.14 22.04 29.54
N GLU A 113 14.39 21.58 29.62
CA GLU A 113 15.50 22.34 30.21
C GLU A 113 15.74 23.69 29.50
N LEU A 114 15.68 23.68 28.16
CA LEU A 114 15.88 24.89 27.36
C LEU A 114 14.69 25.85 27.46
N ALA A 115 13.46 25.35 27.57
CA ALA A 115 12.26 26.18 27.74
C ALA A 115 12.32 27.07 28.99
N GLU A 116 12.95 26.59 30.06
CA GLU A 116 13.05 27.33 31.32
C GLU A 116 14.08 28.45 31.30
N SER A 117 15.04 28.43 30.36
CA SER A 117 16.26 29.24 30.48
C SER A 117 16.66 29.98 29.21
N VAL A 118 16.62 29.31 28.05
CA VAL A 118 16.95 29.89 26.73
C VAL A 118 15.92 29.43 25.70
N PRO A 119 14.63 29.80 25.87
CA PRO A 119 13.55 29.27 25.03
C PRO A 119 13.74 29.58 23.54
N HIS A 120 14.45 30.66 23.18
CA HIS A 120 14.80 31.01 21.80
C HIS A 120 15.74 30.01 21.11
N PHE A 121 16.39 29.11 21.86
CA PHE A 121 17.18 28.01 21.28
C PHE A 121 16.28 26.92 20.70
N LEU A 122 15.10 26.72 21.29
CA LEU A 122 14.23 25.57 21.02
C LEU A 122 13.90 25.38 19.54
N PRO A 123 13.50 26.42 18.78
CA PRO A 123 13.05 26.19 17.41
C PRO A 123 14.18 25.61 16.54
N SER A 124 15.35 26.26 16.55
CA SER A 124 16.50 25.81 15.75
C SER A 124 17.08 24.48 16.23
N PHE A 125 17.08 24.21 17.54
CA PHE A 125 17.57 22.96 18.12
C PHE A 125 16.65 21.76 17.80
N LEU A 126 15.34 21.93 17.96
CA LEU A 126 14.36 20.89 17.65
C LEU A 126 14.27 20.61 16.15
N GLU A 127 14.47 21.61 15.30
CA GLU A 127 14.63 21.42 13.86
C GLU A 127 15.85 20.55 13.52
N GLU A 128 16.99 20.67 14.21
CA GLU A 128 18.10 19.73 14.02
C GLU A 128 17.70 18.29 14.37
N GLY A 129 16.96 18.10 15.46
CA GLY A 129 16.40 16.81 15.81
C GLY A 129 15.44 16.27 14.74
N ALA A 130 14.60 17.14 14.16
CA ALA A 130 13.72 16.78 13.06
C ALA A 130 14.52 16.36 11.81
N ARG A 131 15.60 17.07 11.46
CA ARG A 131 16.51 16.67 10.36
C ARG A 131 17.16 15.32 10.60
N ILE A 132 17.56 15.03 11.84
CA ILE A 132 18.14 13.74 12.22
C ILE A 132 17.14 12.61 11.97
N PHE A 133 15.90 12.75 12.44
CA PHE A 133 14.90 11.69 12.24
C PHE A 133 14.40 11.60 10.80
N ALA A 134 14.34 12.70 10.05
CA ALA A 134 14.00 12.68 8.63
C ALA A 134 15.03 11.89 7.82
N ARG A 135 16.33 12.04 8.10
CA ARG A 135 17.41 11.26 7.46
C ARG A 135 17.35 9.77 7.77
N GLU A 136 16.82 9.40 8.93
CA GLU A 136 16.64 8.01 9.36
C GLU A 136 15.26 7.44 8.98
N GLU A 137 14.50 8.16 8.14
CA GLU A 137 13.16 7.81 7.67
C GLU A 137 12.18 7.50 8.82
N VAL A 138 12.28 8.28 9.90
CA VAL A 138 11.39 8.21 11.07
C VAL A 138 10.45 9.42 11.08
N ASP A 139 9.61 9.51 10.06
CA ASP A 139 8.71 10.64 9.80
C ASP A 139 7.88 11.05 11.01
N SER A 140 7.42 10.09 11.82
CA SER A 140 6.60 10.36 12.99
C SER A 140 7.31 11.23 14.03
N TYR A 141 8.60 10.97 14.29
CA TYR A 141 9.40 11.76 15.22
C TYR A 141 9.89 13.06 14.60
N ALA A 142 10.23 13.06 13.31
CA ALA A 142 10.57 14.29 12.59
C ALA A 142 9.41 15.30 12.65
N LYS A 143 8.18 14.86 12.31
CA LYS A 143 6.95 15.66 12.39
C LYS A 143 6.70 16.21 13.80
N GLN A 144 6.88 15.37 14.82
CA GLN A 144 6.70 15.79 16.22
C GLN A 144 7.69 16.87 16.64
N LEU A 145 8.98 16.73 16.30
CA LEU A 145 9.99 17.72 16.70
C LEU A 145 9.83 19.04 15.94
N PHE A 146 9.50 18.99 14.64
CA PHE A 146 9.17 20.20 13.89
C PHE A 146 7.92 20.90 14.47
N GLY A 147 6.87 20.15 14.79
CA GLY A 147 5.68 20.71 15.46
C GLY A 147 5.99 21.33 16.82
N LYS A 148 6.89 20.70 17.62
CA LYS A 148 7.35 21.27 18.89
C LYS A 148 8.17 22.55 18.71
N ALA A 149 8.98 22.65 17.65
CA ALA A 149 9.69 23.89 17.31
C ALA A 149 8.70 25.05 17.11
N ARG A 150 7.65 24.82 16.32
CA ARG A 150 6.59 25.81 16.06
C ARG A 150 5.75 26.12 17.30
N GLU A 151 5.47 25.12 18.15
CA GLU A 151 4.73 25.34 19.40
C GLU A 151 5.55 26.16 20.41
N ALA A 152 6.87 25.99 20.45
CA ALA A 152 7.77 26.78 21.29
C ALA A 152 7.75 28.27 20.92
N GLU A 153 7.80 28.60 19.62
CA GLU A 153 7.66 29.98 19.13
C GLU A 153 6.40 30.66 19.69
N LYS A 154 5.27 29.95 19.61
CA LYS A 154 3.99 30.45 20.07
C LYS A 154 3.89 30.52 21.60
N THR A 155 4.33 29.48 22.31
CA THR A 155 4.19 29.36 23.77
C THR A 155 5.05 30.38 24.50
N HIS A 156 6.24 30.67 23.96
CA HIS A 156 7.17 31.61 24.56
C HIS A 156 7.13 33.01 23.92
N GLY A 157 6.27 33.25 22.93
CA GLY A 157 6.15 34.53 22.25
C GLY A 157 7.44 34.98 21.57
N LEU A 158 8.16 34.02 20.98
CA LEU A 158 9.47 34.27 20.37
C LEU A 158 9.32 35.12 19.09
N GLU A 159 10.29 35.99 18.86
CA GLU A 159 10.40 36.71 17.60
C GLU A 159 10.73 35.73 16.46
N ILE A 160 9.99 35.84 15.35
CA ILE A 160 10.15 34.97 14.19
C ILE A 160 10.84 35.77 13.10
N ASP A 161 12.08 35.38 12.78
CA ASP A 161 12.74 35.83 11.56
C ASP A 161 12.03 35.24 10.34
N ALA A 162 11.43 36.11 9.53
CA ALA A 162 10.56 35.70 8.43
C ALA A 162 11.30 34.87 7.37
N GLU A 163 12.55 35.21 7.07
CA GLU A 163 13.32 34.55 6.02
C GLU A 163 13.79 33.16 6.45
N ARG A 164 14.30 33.02 7.68
CA ARG A 164 14.67 31.73 8.27
C ARG A 164 13.44 30.83 8.40
N HIS A 165 12.31 31.36 8.87
CA HIS A 165 11.07 30.61 9.03
C HIS A 165 10.57 30.07 7.70
N ARG A 166 10.55 30.93 6.67
CA ARG A 166 10.23 30.57 5.29
C ARG A 166 11.14 29.44 4.79
N ALA A 167 12.46 29.60 4.95
CA ALA A 167 13.44 28.59 4.56
C ALA A 167 13.23 27.25 5.30
N ALA A 168 12.82 27.28 6.58
CA ALA A 168 12.54 26.07 7.35
C ALA A 168 11.29 25.36 6.81
N PHE A 169 10.19 26.08 6.56
CA PHE A 169 8.99 25.47 6.00
C PHE A 169 9.21 24.90 4.59
N GLU A 170 10.02 25.56 3.77
CA GLU A 170 10.41 25.04 2.45
C GLU A 170 11.24 23.76 2.57
N GLU A 171 12.27 23.75 3.43
CA GLU A 171 13.13 22.58 3.68
C GLU A 171 12.32 21.39 4.21
N PHE A 172 11.60 21.57 5.32
CA PHE A 172 10.84 20.49 5.94
C PHE A 172 9.60 20.11 5.13
N GLY A 173 9.08 21.03 4.30
CA GLY A 173 8.02 20.77 3.33
C GLY A 173 8.49 19.79 2.27
N ALA A 174 9.66 20.04 1.68
CA ALA A 174 10.27 19.12 0.73
C ALA A 174 10.58 17.73 1.33
N MET A 175 10.86 17.66 2.64
CA MET A 175 11.04 16.40 3.37
C MET A 175 9.72 15.71 3.80
N GLY A 176 8.55 16.32 3.55
CA GLY A 176 7.26 15.78 4.00
C GLY A 176 7.05 15.83 5.52
N VAL A 177 7.86 16.59 6.25
CA VAL A 177 7.90 16.67 7.72
C VAL A 177 6.92 17.71 8.28
N VAL A 178 6.48 18.68 7.48
CA VAL A 178 5.46 19.65 7.93
C VAL A 178 4.11 18.96 8.10
N GLY A 179 3.60 18.97 9.33
CA GLY A 179 2.31 18.39 9.71
C GLY A 179 1.11 19.25 9.29
N ASN A 180 -0.07 18.64 9.26
CA ASN A 180 -1.29 19.33 8.82
C ASN A 180 -1.68 20.48 9.77
N LYS A 181 -1.46 20.34 11.08
CA LYS A 181 -1.70 21.41 12.07
C LYS A 181 -0.80 22.61 11.78
N GLU A 182 0.47 22.36 11.51
CA GLU A 182 1.46 23.39 11.20
C GLU A 182 1.15 24.07 9.87
N LEU A 183 0.67 23.35 8.84
CA LEU A 183 0.21 23.95 7.59
C LEU A 183 -1.00 24.86 7.78
N THR A 184 -2.01 24.42 8.53
CA THR A 184 -3.17 25.28 8.83
C THR A 184 -2.76 26.53 9.60
N ALA A 185 -1.80 26.41 10.53
CA ALA A 185 -1.25 27.55 11.25
C ALA A 185 -0.44 28.48 10.33
N GLU A 186 0.35 27.92 9.42
CA GLU A 186 1.17 28.67 8.46
C GLU A 186 0.29 29.42 7.45
N ALA A 187 -0.73 28.77 6.88
CA ALA A 187 -1.69 29.39 5.97
C ALA A 187 -2.42 30.60 6.57
N LYS A 188 -2.52 30.66 7.92
CA LYS A 188 -3.04 31.82 8.63
C LYS A 188 -1.94 32.85 8.91
N SER A 189 -0.83 32.43 9.49
CA SER A 189 0.18 33.34 10.03
C SER A 189 1.14 33.92 9.00
N ALA A 190 1.35 33.25 7.86
CA ALA A 190 2.14 33.79 6.75
C ALA A 190 1.54 35.11 6.23
N MET A 191 0.21 35.21 6.21
CA MET A 191 -0.49 36.41 5.75
C MET A 191 -0.22 37.66 6.61
N ASP A 192 0.17 37.46 7.88
CA ASP A 192 0.51 38.55 8.80
C ASP A 192 2.02 38.88 8.76
N ARG A 193 2.87 37.98 8.24
CA ARG A 193 4.34 38.10 8.22
C ARG A 193 4.88 38.74 6.94
N TYR A 194 4.25 38.48 5.79
CA TYR A 194 4.69 39.01 4.51
C TYR A 194 4.17 40.43 4.30
N ALA A 195 4.97 41.27 3.64
CA ALA A 195 4.56 42.61 3.25
C ALA A 195 3.49 42.59 2.15
N ASP A 196 3.61 41.69 1.18
CA ASP A 196 2.61 41.43 0.15
C ASP A 196 1.81 40.15 0.46
N PRO A 197 0.50 40.24 0.68
CA PRO A 197 -0.38 39.08 0.82
C PRO A 197 -0.31 38.08 -0.36
N ALA A 198 -0.01 38.54 -1.59
CA ALA A 198 0.14 37.66 -2.74
C ALA A 198 1.37 36.75 -2.61
N ASP A 199 2.51 37.31 -2.19
CA ASP A 199 3.73 36.54 -1.93
C ASP A 199 3.51 35.52 -0.80
N ALA A 200 2.75 35.90 0.24
CA ALA A 200 2.38 35.01 1.32
C ALA A 200 1.54 33.82 0.83
N PHE A 201 0.57 34.09 -0.04
CA PHE A 201 -0.28 33.05 -0.62
C PHE A 201 0.54 32.09 -1.50
N ASP A 202 1.39 32.63 -2.37
CA ASP A 202 2.27 31.83 -3.24
C ASP A 202 3.26 30.98 -2.43
N HIS A 203 3.76 31.49 -1.30
CA HIS A 203 4.58 30.71 -0.38
C HIS A 203 3.83 29.49 0.19
N VAL A 204 2.60 29.68 0.69
CA VAL A 204 1.81 28.59 1.29
C VAL A 204 1.37 27.57 0.23
N VAL A 205 1.05 28.01 -0.99
CA VAL A 205 0.82 27.12 -2.15
C VAL A 205 2.09 26.32 -2.46
N GLY A 206 3.25 27.00 -2.49
CA GLY A 206 4.56 26.40 -2.71
C GLY A 206 4.82 25.24 -1.76
N ILE A 207 4.78 25.48 -0.44
CA ILE A 207 5.03 24.44 0.57
C ILE A 207 4.17 23.18 0.31
N ASN A 208 2.89 23.37 0.00
CA ASN A 208 2.00 22.25 -0.29
C ASN A 208 2.38 21.52 -1.58
N ALA A 209 2.78 22.25 -2.62
CA ALA A 209 3.29 21.68 -3.85
C ALA A 209 4.54 20.83 -3.63
N GLU A 210 5.53 21.33 -2.88
CA GLU A 210 6.74 20.54 -2.57
C GLU A 210 6.43 19.30 -1.75
N ARG A 211 5.57 19.42 -0.73
CA ARG A 211 5.12 18.27 0.05
C ARG A 211 4.48 17.20 -0.84
N CYS A 212 3.59 17.62 -1.74
CA CYS A 212 2.93 16.71 -2.66
C CYS A 212 3.89 16.11 -3.69
N ARG A 213 4.90 16.86 -4.17
CA ARG A 213 5.99 16.29 -4.99
C ARG A 213 6.81 15.26 -4.21
N GLY A 214 7.06 15.51 -2.93
CA GLY A 214 7.70 14.56 -2.01
C GLY A 214 6.85 13.35 -1.61
N GLY A 215 5.62 13.24 -2.13
CA GLY A 215 4.73 12.10 -1.90
C GLY A 215 3.74 12.27 -0.74
N ALA A 216 3.76 13.38 0.00
CA ALA A 216 2.76 13.65 1.01
C ALA A 216 1.42 14.01 0.37
N GLU A 217 0.34 13.41 0.83
CA GLU A 217 -1.00 13.62 0.29
C GLU A 217 -1.50 15.06 0.58
N PRO A 218 -2.34 15.64 -0.30
CA PRO A 218 -3.18 16.78 0.06
C PRO A 218 -3.95 16.48 1.35
N TYR A 219 -3.99 17.44 2.28
CA TYR A 219 -4.71 17.26 3.54
C TYR A 219 -6.17 17.75 3.42
N LEU A 220 -7.06 17.20 4.24
CA LEU A 220 -8.52 17.42 4.14
C LEU A 220 -8.94 18.91 4.10
N ASN A 221 -8.25 19.78 4.85
CA ASN A 221 -8.59 21.21 4.94
C ASN A 221 -7.84 22.09 3.93
N LEU A 222 -7.08 21.52 2.98
CA LEU A 222 -6.22 22.27 2.06
C LEU A 222 -6.95 23.43 1.36
N LEU A 223 -8.05 23.14 0.66
CA LEU A 223 -8.80 24.21 -0.04
C LEU A 223 -9.41 25.21 0.92
N LYS A 224 -9.86 24.79 2.10
CA LYS A 224 -10.42 25.70 3.09
C LYS A 224 -9.38 26.71 3.57
N ASP A 225 -8.18 26.24 3.87
CA ASP A 225 -7.08 27.07 4.35
C ASP A 225 -6.58 27.99 3.22
N LEU A 226 -6.41 27.47 2.00
CA LEU A 226 -5.92 28.27 0.86
C LEU A 226 -6.96 29.24 0.30
N ARG A 227 -8.27 28.97 0.41
CA ARG A 227 -9.30 29.98 0.14
C ARG A 227 -9.25 31.14 1.14
N ARG A 228 -8.95 30.84 2.42
CA ARG A 228 -8.82 31.88 3.44
C ARG A 228 -7.60 32.76 3.17
N ALA A 229 -6.44 32.15 2.88
CA ALA A 229 -5.23 32.86 2.51
C ALA A 229 -5.43 33.66 1.20
N GLY A 230 -5.99 33.03 0.17
CA GLY A 230 -6.26 33.64 -1.12
C GLY A 230 -7.20 34.85 -1.01
N LYS A 231 -8.24 34.79 -0.17
CA LYS A 231 -9.10 35.94 0.10
C LYS A 231 -8.32 37.14 0.65
N MET A 232 -7.34 36.90 1.53
CA MET A 232 -6.47 37.97 2.05
C MET A 232 -5.52 38.51 0.97
N ALA A 233 -5.16 37.68 -0.02
CA ALA A 233 -4.43 38.07 -1.22
C ALA A 233 -5.32 38.66 -2.34
N GLY A 234 -6.60 38.93 -2.09
CA GLY A 234 -7.52 39.51 -3.07
C GLY A 234 -8.07 38.54 -4.12
N LEU A 235 -7.79 37.23 -3.99
CA LEU A 235 -8.31 36.19 -4.87
C LEU A 235 -9.73 35.77 -4.47
N SER A 236 -10.54 35.44 -5.46
CA SER A 236 -11.78 34.69 -5.26
C SER A 236 -11.49 33.23 -4.89
N ALA A 237 -12.48 32.54 -4.30
CA ALA A 237 -12.32 31.12 -3.97
C ALA A 237 -12.00 30.22 -5.19
N PRO A 238 -12.63 30.42 -6.37
CA PRO A 238 -12.24 29.68 -7.58
C PRO A 238 -10.80 29.93 -8.02
N GLU A 239 -10.33 31.19 -8.00
CA GLU A 239 -8.95 31.52 -8.37
C GLU A 239 -7.95 30.89 -7.41
N ALA A 240 -8.20 30.96 -6.10
CA ALA A 240 -7.35 30.33 -5.09
C ALA A 240 -7.28 28.80 -5.31
N ASP A 241 -8.44 28.14 -5.47
CA ASP A 241 -8.50 26.71 -5.78
C ASP A 241 -7.70 26.34 -7.05
N ASP A 242 -7.80 27.16 -8.10
CA ASP A 242 -7.12 26.92 -9.37
C ASP A 242 -5.60 26.97 -9.19
N ARG A 243 -5.08 27.92 -8.42
CA ARG A 243 -3.65 28.00 -8.06
C ARG A 243 -3.18 26.77 -7.29
N VAL A 244 -4.03 26.19 -6.44
CA VAL A 244 -3.72 24.93 -5.75
C VAL A 244 -3.57 23.80 -6.76
N PHE A 245 -4.56 23.59 -7.65
CA PHE A 245 -4.54 22.48 -8.60
C PHE A 245 -3.42 22.62 -9.64
N GLU A 246 -3.10 23.83 -10.07
CA GLU A 246 -1.91 24.11 -10.91
C GLU A 246 -0.61 23.60 -10.26
N ALA A 247 -0.55 23.64 -8.92
CA ALA A 247 0.66 23.27 -8.18
C ALA A 247 0.71 21.80 -7.74
N VAL A 248 -0.44 21.17 -7.46
CA VAL A 248 -0.50 19.82 -6.86
C VAL A 248 -1.01 18.72 -7.79
N LEU A 249 -1.76 19.04 -8.84
CA LEU A 249 -2.29 18.02 -9.76
C LEU A 249 -1.14 17.33 -10.51
N GLY A 250 -1.18 16.00 -10.60
CA GLY A 250 -0.11 15.20 -11.23
C GLY A 250 1.14 14.99 -10.37
N THR A 251 1.17 15.48 -9.13
CA THR A 251 2.25 15.16 -8.18
C THR A 251 2.07 13.76 -7.57
N HIS A 252 3.17 13.15 -7.14
CA HIS A 252 3.16 11.80 -6.54
C HIS A 252 2.24 11.69 -5.30
N GLY A 253 2.19 12.74 -4.48
CA GLY A 253 1.31 12.81 -3.32
C GLY A 253 -0.17 12.87 -3.71
N PHE A 254 -0.50 13.49 -4.84
CA PHE A 254 -1.87 13.54 -5.33
C PHE A 254 -2.39 12.15 -5.75
N HIS A 255 -1.51 11.27 -6.25
CA HIS A 255 -1.87 9.88 -6.64
C HIS A 255 -2.45 9.09 -5.46
N HIS A 256 -1.99 9.38 -4.25
CA HIS A 256 -2.35 8.68 -3.04
C HIS A 256 -3.44 9.39 -2.23
N THR A 257 -4.05 10.46 -2.76
CA THR A 257 -5.04 11.25 -2.03
C THR A 257 -6.20 10.37 -1.53
N PRO A 258 -6.46 10.31 -0.21
CA PRO A 258 -7.52 9.47 0.34
C PRO A 258 -8.89 9.89 -0.17
N ARG A 259 -9.82 8.93 -0.26
CA ARG A 259 -11.18 9.18 -0.75
C ARG A 259 -11.87 10.36 -0.09
N GLY A 260 -11.85 10.45 1.25
CA GLY A 260 -12.52 11.53 1.98
C GLY A 260 -11.95 12.91 1.64
N THR A 261 -10.65 13.00 1.36
CA THR A 261 -10.04 14.25 0.89
C THR A 261 -10.42 14.53 -0.56
N LEU A 262 -10.40 13.52 -1.45
CA LEU A 262 -10.82 13.69 -2.85
C LEU A 262 -12.28 14.13 -2.97
N GLU A 263 -13.19 13.63 -2.11
CA GLU A 263 -14.59 14.07 -2.08
C GLU A 263 -14.70 15.58 -1.83
N GLU A 264 -13.86 16.11 -0.95
CA GLU A 264 -13.79 17.54 -0.64
C GLU A 264 -13.15 18.38 -1.74
N LEU A 265 -12.18 17.80 -2.47
CA LEU A 265 -11.52 18.46 -3.60
C LEU A 265 -12.37 18.40 -4.88
N ARG A 266 -13.21 17.37 -5.05
CA ARG A 266 -13.88 17.01 -6.31
C ARG A 266 -14.65 18.15 -6.97
N PRO A 267 -15.51 18.93 -6.28
CA PRO A 267 -16.26 20.01 -6.94
C PRO A 267 -15.34 21.04 -7.62
N SER A 268 -14.25 21.42 -6.95
CA SER A 268 -13.31 22.39 -7.48
C SER A 268 -12.37 21.78 -8.52
N LEU A 269 -11.95 20.53 -8.34
CA LEU A 269 -11.14 19.81 -9.33
C LEU A 269 -11.89 19.64 -10.65
N VAL A 270 -13.16 19.24 -10.59
CA VAL A 270 -14.02 19.09 -11.78
C VAL A 270 -14.20 20.43 -12.49
N ARG A 271 -14.48 21.50 -11.75
CA ARG A 271 -14.55 22.86 -12.31
C ARG A 271 -13.23 23.23 -13.00
N HIS A 272 -12.11 23.04 -12.31
CA HIS A 272 -10.77 23.37 -12.81
C HIS A 272 -10.44 22.63 -14.12
N CYS A 273 -10.71 21.32 -14.19
CA CYS A 273 -10.47 20.52 -15.39
C CYS A 273 -11.41 20.88 -16.55
N ARG A 274 -12.66 21.24 -16.27
CA ARG A 274 -13.61 21.66 -17.32
C ARG A 274 -13.28 23.03 -17.90
N THR A 275 -12.75 23.96 -17.10
CA THR A 275 -12.37 25.29 -17.58
C THR A 275 -10.99 25.32 -18.22
N ARG A 276 -10.12 24.33 -17.95
CA ARG A 276 -8.76 24.24 -18.49
C ARG A 276 -8.52 22.85 -19.11
N PRO A 277 -8.89 22.62 -20.38
CA PRO A 277 -8.78 21.29 -21.01
C PRO A 277 -7.39 20.64 -20.95
N ALA A 278 -6.30 21.43 -20.91
CA ALA A 278 -4.94 20.91 -20.75
C ALA A 278 -4.74 20.11 -19.44
N THR A 279 -5.48 20.41 -18.38
CA THR A 279 -5.35 19.70 -17.09
C THR A 279 -6.11 18.37 -17.07
N GLN A 280 -7.00 18.13 -18.04
CA GLN A 280 -7.66 16.84 -18.22
C GLN A 280 -6.64 15.75 -18.60
N ASP A 281 -5.67 16.09 -19.45
CA ASP A 281 -4.59 15.18 -19.83
C ASP A 281 -3.68 14.86 -18.63
N ILE A 282 -3.42 15.84 -17.75
CA ILE A 282 -2.69 15.63 -16.48
C ILE A 282 -3.50 14.70 -15.56
N LEU A 283 -4.79 14.94 -15.40
CA LEU A 283 -5.66 14.10 -14.57
C LEU A 283 -5.74 12.66 -15.12
N LEU A 284 -5.81 12.46 -16.43
CA LEU A 284 -5.76 11.13 -17.06
C LEU A 284 -4.45 10.40 -16.78
N ALA A 285 -3.33 11.13 -16.73
CA ALA A 285 -2.01 10.60 -16.41
C ALA A 285 -1.78 10.42 -14.90
N THR A 286 -2.71 10.86 -14.05
CA THR A 286 -2.63 10.80 -12.58
C THR A 286 -3.36 9.55 -12.05
N PRO A 287 -2.66 8.45 -11.72
CA PRO A 287 -3.30 7.27 -11.15
C PRO A 287 -3.79 7.55 -9.73
N LEU A 288 -5.11 7.54 -9.51
CA LEU A 288 -5.72 7.70 -8.19
C LEU A 288 -5.76 6.32 -7.48
N GLN A 289 -4.68 5.98 -6.78
CA GLN A 289 -4.45 4.64 -6.23
C GLN A 289 -5.18 4.37 -4.90
N ALA A 290 -5.54 5.43 -4.18
CA ALA A 290 -6.20 5.35 -2.88
C ALA A 290 -7.74 5.26 -2.95
N VAL A 291 -8.30 5.11 -4.15
CA VAL A 291 -9.76 5.04 -4.38
C VAL A 291 -10.14 3.89 -5.32
N PRO A 292 -11.38 3.36 -5.23
CA PRO A 292 -11.85 2.32 -6.17
C PRO A 292 -11.86 2.80 -7.62
N ALA A 293 -11.70 1.87 -8.56
CA ALA A 293 -11.65 2.16 -9.99
C ALA A 293 -12.85 2.99 -10.49
N ASP A 294 -14.08 2.61 -10.11
CA ASP A 294 -15.29 3.33 -10.54
C ASP A 294 -15.37 4.74 -9.95
N TYR A 295 -14.80 4.97 -8.76
CA TYR A 295 -14.72 6.33 -8.22
C TYR A 295 -13.81 7.19 -9.09
N SER A 296 -12.63 6.67 -9.48
CA SER A 296 -11.71 7.34 -10.39
C SER A 296 -12.34 7.61 -11.75
N LEU A 297 -13.01 6.61 -12.34
CA LEU A 297 -13.68 6.74 -13.63
C LEU A 297 -14.82 7.76 -13.57
N ALA A 298 -15.64 7.75 -12.51
CA ALA A 298 -16.69 8.74 -12.32
C ALA A 298 -16.12 10.17 -12.18
N LEU A 299 -15.00 10.32 -11.46
CA LEU A 299 -14.32 11.61 -11.35
C LEU A 299 -13.75 12.08 -12.71
N LEU A 300 -13.13 11.18 -13.48
CA LEU A 300 -12.61 11.48 -14.81
C LEU A 300 -13.72 11.86 -15.79
N ALA A 301 -14.87 11.18 -15.72
CA ALA A 301 -16.06 11.51 -16.50
C ALA A 301 -16.61 12.88 -16.11
N ASP A 302 -16.77 13.14 -14.80
CA ASP A 302 -17.20 14.46 -14.32
C ASP A 302 -16.24 15.56 -14.76
N ALA A 303 -14.92 15.32 -14.72
CA ALA A 303 -13.91 16.28 -15.18
C ALA A 303 -13.91 16.51 -16.71
N GLY A 304 -14.67 15.73 -17.49
CA GLY A 304 -14.66 15.73 -18.96
C GLY A 304 -13.46 15.02 -19.57
N ALA A 305 -12.56 14.49 -18.75
CA ALA A 305 -11.32 13.88 -19.18
C ALA A 305 -11.56 12.52 -19.89
N LEU A 306 -12.57 11.77 -19.44
CA LEU A 306 -12.91 10.50 -20.06
C LEU A 306 -13.52 10.68 -21.47
N ASP A 307 -14.32 11.72 -21.68
CA ASP A 307 -14.86 12.03 -23.02
C ASP A 307 -13.75 12.44 -23.98
N ARG A 308 -12.80 13.26 -23.49
CA ARG A 308 -11.63 13.68 -24.26
C ARG A 308 -10.76 12.51 -24.72
N VAL A 309 -10.46 11.55 -23.84
CA VAL A 309 -9.62 10.42 -24.24
C VAL A 309 -10.33 9.51 -25.25
N ARG A 310 -11.67 9.39 -25.16
CA ARG A 310 -12.51 8.58 -26.08
C ARG A 310 -12.59 9.14 -27.50
N GLU A 311 -12.23 10.41 -27.73
CA GLU A 311 -12.17 11.02 -29.07
C GLU A 311 -11.19 10.27 -30.00
N ASP A 312 -10.13 9.68 -29.43
CA ASP A 312 -9.20 8.78 -30.13
C ASP A 312 -9.32 7.36 -29.55
N PRO A 313 -9.98 6.43 -30.25
CA PRO A 313 -10.21 5.07 -29.76
C PRO A 313 -8.93 4.27 -29.48
N GLN A 314 -7.82 4.56 -30.18
CA GLN A 314 -6.54 3.87 -29.93
C GLN A 314 -5.87 4.43 -28.68
N ARG A 315 -5.86 5.76 -28.54
CA ARG A 315 -5.36 6.41 -27.33
C ARG A 315 -6.14 5.98 -26.09
N TRP A 316 -7.46 5.87 -26.20
CA TRP A 316 -8.32 5.39 -25.11
C TRP A 316 -8.03 3.95 -24.73
N ALA A 317 -7.89 3.03 -25.69
CA ALA A 317 -7.54 1.65 -25.41
C ALA A 317 -6.17 1.56 -24.69
N ALA A 318 -5.16 2.28 -25.17
CA ALA A 318 -3.84 2.33 -24.53
C ALA A 318 -3.90 2.93 -23.12
N TRP A 319 -4.67 4.01 -22.93
CA TRP A 319 -4.89 4.60 -21.61
C TRP A 319 -5.59 3.64 -20.65
N LEU A 320 -6.64 2.94 -21.11
CA LEU A 320 -7.40 1.99 -20.27
C LEU A 320 -6.50 0.83 -19.81
N LEU A 321 -5.64 0.32 -20.69
CA LEU A 321 -4.64 -0.71 -20.34
C LEU A 321 -3.67 -0.20 -19.26
N ASN A 322 -3.17 1.02 -19.40
CA ASN A 322 -2.31 1.64 -18.38
C ASN A 322 -3.05 1.91 -17.06
N PHE A 323 -4.32 2.34 -17.14
CA PHE A 323 -5.18 2.57 -15.98
C PHE A 323 -5.36 1.29 -15.17
N LEU A 324 -5.60 0.14 -15.84
CA LEU A 324 -5.71 -1.17 -15.20
C LEU A 324 -4.45 -1.53 -14.40
N VAL A 325 -3.25 -1.34 -14.97
CA VAL A 325 -1.98 -1.65 -14.29
C VAL A 325 -1.79 -0.81 -13.01
N GLY A 326 -2.33 0.41 -12.98
CA GLY A 326 -2.24 1.32 -11.84
C GLY A 326 -3.19 1.01 -10.67
N LEU A 327 -4.13 0.07 -10.81
CA LEU A 327 -5.15 -0.18 -9.79
C LEU A 327 -4.61 -0.99 -8.60
N GLN A 328 -4.76 -0.41 -7.40
CA GLN A 328 -4.29 -1.02 -6.14
C GLN A 328 -5.43 -1.46 -5.21
N GLN A 329 -6.68 -1.06 -5.49
CA GLN A 329 -7.83 -1.36 -4.63
C GLN A 329 -8.56 -2.64 -5.04
N GLY A 330 -9.10 -3.36 -4.05
CA GLY A 330 -9.83 -4.62 -4.22
C GLY A 330 -11.05 -4.56 -5.15
N PRO A 331 -11.70 -5.71 -5.43
CA PRO A 331 -12.67 -5.89 -6.53
C PRO A 331 -14.03 -5.18 -6.37
N ARG A 332 -14.17 -4.27 -5.39
CA ARG A 332 -15.44 -3.63 -5.07
C ARG A 332 -15.75 -2.49 -6.04
N GLY A 333 -16.99 -2.44 -6.53
CA GLY A 333 -17.49 -1.34 -7.36
C GLY A 333 -16.64 -1.13 -8.62
N GLN A 334 -16.67 -2.12 -9.53
CA GLN A 334 -15.98 -2.11 -10.82
C GLN A 334 -16.95 -2.21 -12.00
N GLY A 335 -18.18 -1.71 -11.84
CA GLY A 335 -19.21 -1.72 -12.87
C GLY A 335 -18.91 -0.74 -14.01
N LEU A 336 -18.43 0.47 -13.69
CA LEU A 336 -17.98 1.43 -14.71
C LEU A 336 -16.72 0.92 -15.40
N LEU A 337 -15.78 0.34 -14.65
CA LEU A 337 -14.58 -0.27 -15.24
C LEU A 337 -14.95 -1.37 -16.24
N LEU A 338 -15.89 -2.24 -15.88
CA LEU A 338 -16.39 -3.27 -16.78
C LEU A 338 -17.02 -2.67 -18.04
N GLN A 339 -17.81 -1.60 -17.91
CA GLN A 339 -18.40 -0.89 -19.04
C GLN A 339 -17.33 -0.32 -19.98
N GLU A 340 -16.26 0.27 -19.45
CA GLU A 340 -15.14 0.78 -20.26
C GLU A 340 -14.45 -0.34 -21.03
N ILE A 341 -14.20 -1.48 -20.40
CA ILE A 341 -13.56 -2.65 -21.05
C ILE A 341 -14.44 -3.19 -22.18
N VAL A 342 -15.74 -3.35 -21.92
CA VAL A 342 -16.70 -3.83 -22.92
C VAL A 342 -16.81 -2.85 -24.09
N ALA A 343 -16.81 -1.55 -23.81
CA ALA A 343 -16.89 -0.53 -24.85
C ALA A 343 -15.60 -0.45 -25.69
N ALA A 344 -14.43 -0.64 -25.08
CA ALA A 344 -13.16 -0.71 -25.81
C ALA A 344 -13.11 -1.94 -26.73
N GLY A 345 -13.57 -3.08 -26.23
CA GLY A 345 -13.80 -4.31 -26.97
C GLY A 345 -12.56 -4.83 -27.66
N GLU A 346 -12.70 -5.19 -28.95
CA GLU A 346 -11.64 -5.74 -29.81
C GLU A 346 -10.35 -4.90 -29.89
N ARG A 347 -10.39 -3.63 -29.50
CA ARG A 347 -9.20 -2.75 -29.47
C ARG A 347 -8.18 -3.19 -28.42
N LEU A 348 -8.58 -3.97 -27.43
CA LEU A 348 -7.70 -4.50 -26.39
C LEU A 348 -6.96 -5.78 -26.83
N ARG A 349 -7.32 -6.34 -28.00
CA ARG A 349 -6.81 -7.64 -28.46
C ARG A 349 -5.29 -7.65 -28.58
N GLY A 350 -4.69 -8.70 -28.02
CA GLY A 350 -3.24 -8.93 -28.08
C GLY A 350 -2.44 -8.16 -27.03
N ALA A 351 -3.09 -7.35 -26.19
CA ALA A 351 -2.44 -6.75 -25.04
C ALA A 351 -2.03 -7.83 -24.02
N GLU A 352 -0.89 -7.63 -23.37
CA GLU A 352 -0.44 -8.45 -22.24
C GLU A 352 -0.38 -7.57 -20.99
N LEU A 353 -1.07 -7.98 -19.92
CA LEU A 353 -1.11 -7.25 -18.66
C LEU A 353 -0.58 -8.11 -17.51
N GLN A 354 0.32 -7.50 -16.73
CA GLN A 354 0.74 -8.03 -15.43
C GLN A 354 -0.08 -7.34 -14.34
N LEU A 355 -1.03 -8.05 -13.76
CA LEU A 355 -2.00 -7.50 -12.81
C LEU A 355 -1.97 -8.30 -11.51
N ASN A 356 -2.10 -7.62 -10.37
CA ASN A 356 -2.48 -8.29 -9.13
C ASN A 356 -3.95 -8.69 -9.25
N LEU A 357 -4.24 -9.94 -9.63
CA LEU A 357 -5.61 -10.34 -9.98
C LEU A 357 -6.57 -10.26 -8.79
N ALA A 358 -6.06 -10.26 -7.56
CA ALA A 358 -6.88 -10.09 -6.36
C ALA A 358 -7.49 -8.68 -6.23
N THR A 359 -7.03 -7.69 -7.00
CA THR A 359 -7.63 -6.35 -7.05
C THR A 359 -8.81 -6.25 -8.02
N PHE A 360 -9.04 -7.27 -8.84
CA PHE A 360 -10.04 -7.25 -9.92
C PHE A 360 -11.22 -8.17 -9.64
N SER A 361 -12.41 -7.69 -10.01
CA SER A 361 -13.63 -8.51 -9.99
C SER A 361 -13.58 -9.58 -11.08
N LEU A 362 -14.24 -10.72 -10.84
CA LEU A 362 -14.30 -11.81 -11.81
C LEU A 362 -14.96 -11.38 -13.13
N ASN A 363 -15.91 -10.44 -13.08
CA ASN A 363 -16.52 -9.88 -14.28
C ASN A 363 -15.49 -9.13 -15.15
N VAL A 364 -14.62 -8.34 -14.52
CA VAL A 364 -13.56 -7.59 -15.23
C VAL A 364 -12.55 -8.55 -15.84
N LEU A 365 -12.09 -9.55 -15.09
CA LEU A 365 -11.13 -10.54 -15.59
C LEU A 365 -11.69 -11.33 -16.78
N ASP A 366 -12.96 -11.77 -16.70
CA ASP A 366 -13.62 -12.46 -17.81
C ASP A 366 -13.80 -11.58 -19.05
N ALA A 367 -14.10 -10.29 -18.88
CA ALA A 367 -14.21 -9.35 -20.00
C ALA A 367 -12.86 -9.08 -20.68
N LEU A 368 -11.76 -8.99 -19.92
CA LEU A 368 -10.42 -8.84 -20.49
C LEU A 368 -10.04 -10.05 -21.36
N LEU A 369 -10.31 -11.27 -20.85
CA LEU A 369 -10.07 -12.50 -21.60
C LEU A 369 -10.98 -12.63 -22.84
N GLU A 370 -12.24 -12.20 -22.74
CA GLU A 370 -13.17 -12.13 -23.89
C GLU A 370 -12.56 -11.37 -25.07
N PHE A 371 -11.95 -10.22 -24.80
CA PHE A 371 -11.34 -9.38 -25.84
C PHE A 371 -9.89 -9.75 -26.16
N GLY A 372 -9.42 -10.92 -25.72
CA GLY A 372 -8.11 -11.45 -26.08
C GLY A 372 -6.94 -10.75 -25.41
N VAL A 373 -7.14 -10.17 -24.22
CA VAL A 373 -6.06 -9.68 -23.35
C VAL A 373 -5.46 -10.86 -22.61
N GLN A 374 -4.14 -10.98 -22.65
CA GLN A 374 -3.40 -11.99 -21.90
C GLN A 374 -3.11 -11.47 -20.49
N LEU A 375 -3.51 -12.24 -19.49
CA LEU A 375 -3.36 -11.85 -18.08
C LEU A 375 -2.28 -12.70 -17.43
N LYS A 376 -1.35 -12.05 -16.73
CA LYS A 376 -0.35 -12.69 -15.89
C LYS A 376 -0.42 -12.10 -14.49
N ASP A 377 -0.32 -12.96 -13.47
CA ASP A 377 -0.23 -12.49 -12.09
C ASP A 377 1.23 -12.58 -11.60
N PRO A 378 1.90 -11.45 -11.32
CA PRO A 378 3.24 -11.47 -10.74
C PRO A 378 3.24 -11.92 -9.26
N THR A 379 2.08 -12.02 -8.62
CA THR A 379 1.93 -12.30 -7.20
C THR A 379 1.93 -13.81 -6.94
N PRO A 380 2.71 -14.31 -5.97
CA PRO A 380 2.62 -15.71 -5.55
C PRO A 380 1.24 -16.06 -5.00
N TRP A 381 0.61 -17.06 -5.61
CA TRP A 381 -0.70 -17.55 -5.24
C TRP A 381 -0.60 -18.35 -3.95
N SER A 382 -1.21 -17.85 -2.86
CA SER A 382 -1.36 -18.62 -1.63
C SER A 382 -2.78 -18.46 -1.08
N PRO A 383 -3.34 -19.48 -0.40
CA PRO A 383 -4.64 -19.36 0.26
C PRO A 383 -4.72 -18.24 1.31
N ARG A 384 -3.59 -17.69 1.76
CA ARG A 384 -3.53 -16.59 2.73
C ARG A 384 -3.48 -15.21 2.07
N THR A 385 -2.91 -15.13 0.87
CA THR A 385 -2.65 -13.87 0.15
C THR A 385 -3.63 -13.64 -1.00
N PHE A 386 -4.10 -14.70 -1.64
CA PHE A 386 -4.96 -14.64 -2.80
C PHE A 386 -6.43 -14.78 -2.39
N LYS A 387 -7.16 -13.67 -2.39
CA LYS A 387 -8.60 -13.63 -2.15
C LYS A 387 -9.33 -13.41 -3.47
N ILE A 388 -9.88 -14.47 -4.04
CA ILE A 388 -10.72 -14.35 -5.23
C ILE A 388 -12.04 -13.67 -4.87
N GLY A 389 -12.48 -12.72 -5.71
CA GLY A 389 -13.72 -11.96 -5.56
C GLY A 389 -15.02 -12.75 -5.78
N TRP A 390 -15.09 -14.03 -5.39
CA TRP A 390 -16.28 -14.87 -5.57
C TRP A 390 -17.52 -14.30 -4.87
N GLU A 391 -17.37 -13.87 -3.61
CA GLU A 391 -18.49 -13.27 -2.87
C GLU A 391 -18.99 -11.98 -3.53
N GLU A 392 -18.06 -11.17 -4.06
CA GLU A 392 -18.41 -9.92 -4.75
C GLU A 392 -19.16 -10.23 -6.04
N TRP A 393 -18.63 -11.14 -6.85
CA TRP A 393 -19.30 -11.62 -8.06
C TRP A 393 -20.72 -12.12 -7.74
N ALA A 394 -20.89 -12.91 -6.69
CA ALA A 394 -22.21 -13.41 -6.29
C ALA A 394 -23.19 -12.31 -5.82
N ARG A 395 -22.71 -11.19 -5.28
CA ARG A 395 -23.54 -10.03 -4.91
C ARG A 395 -23.98 -9.22 -6.13
N THR A 396 -23.21 -9.23 -7.23
CA THR A 396 -23.51 -8.44 -8.46
C THR A 396 -24.61 -9.04 -9.35
N ARG A 397 -25.74 -9.47 -8.77
CA ARG A 397 -26.69 -10.38 -9.43
C ARG A 397 -27.11 -9.98 -10.85
N ASP A 398 -27.39 -8.71 -11.07
CA ASP A 398 -27.94 -8.16 -12.32
C ASP A 398 -26.85 -7.82 -13.36
N SER A 399 -25.57 -7.88 -12.99
CA SER A 399 -24.42 -7.53 -13.84
C SER A 399 -23.34 -8.62 -13.86
N ARG A 400 -23.68 -9.81 -13.38
CA ARG A 400 -22.79 -10.98 -13.41
C ARG A 400 -22.53 -11.39 -14.85
N ARG A 401 -21.27 -11.71 -15.11
CA ARG A 401 -20.85 -12.39 -16.33
C ARG A 401 -20.81 -13.90 -16.08
N PRO A 402 -21.04 -14.73 -17.11
CA PRO A 402 -21.03 -16.19 -17.00
C PRO A 402 -19.62 -16.78 -16.77
N LEU A 403 -18.57 -15.95 -16.77
CA LEU A 403 -17.18 -16.33 -16.54
C LEU A 403 -16.63 -17.35 -17.55
N ARG A 404 -17.18 -17.36 -18.78
CA ARG A 404 -16.88 -18.37 -19.82
C ARG A 404 -15.44 -18.34 -20.28
N PHE A 405 -14.84 -17.17 -20.43
CA PHE A 405 -13.47 -17.02 -20.93
C PHE A 405 -12.48 -17.27 -19.81
N LEU A 406 -12.82 -16.78 -18.62
CA LEU A 406 -12.04 -17.02 -17.43
C LEU A 406 -12.01 -18.51 -17.04
N ALA A 407 -13.10 -19.25 -17.27
CA ALA A 407 -13.15 -20.70 -17.10
C ALA A 407 -12.32 -21.48 -18.13
N GLN A 408 -12.14 -20.93 -19.33
CA GLN A 408 -11.37 -21.55 -20.42
C GLN A 408 -9.87 -21.25 -20.33
N ASP A 409 -9.48 -20.25 -19.54
CA ASP A 409 -8.07 -19.92 -19.32
C ASP A 409 -7.37 -21.08 -18.58
N PRO A 410 -6.29 -21.65 -19.15
CA PRO A 410 -5.64 -22.83 -18.57
C PRO A 410 -5.07 -22.61 -17.16
N GLU A 411 -4.58 -21.40 -16.87
CA GLU A 411 -3.94 -21.10 -15.59
C GLU A 411 -4.96 -20.52 -14.60
N LEU A 412 -5.66 -19.47 -15.00
CA LEU A 412 -6.61 -18.76 -14.15
C LEU A 412 -7.87 -19.59 -13.88
N GLY A 413 -8.36 -20.32 -14.88
CA GLY A 413 -9.51 -21.21 -14.74
C GLY A 413 -9.25 -22.31 -13.72
N ALA A 414 -8.11 -23.00 -13.82
CA ALA A 414 -7.71 -24.03 -12.86
C ALA A 414 -7.62 -23.49 -11.42
N ARG A 415 -7.08 -22.28 -11.26
CA ARG A 415 -6.99 -21.64 -9.94
C ARG A 415 -8.34 -21.21 -9.40
N MET A 416 -9.23 -20.70 -10.24
CA MET A 416 -10.59 -20.35 -9.83
C MET A 416 -11.35 -21.53 -9.26
N VAL A 417 -11.23 -22.68 -9.95
CA VAL A 417 -11.82 -23.95 -9.53
C VAL A 417 -11.39 -24.32 -8.10
N ASP A 418 -10.11 -24.15 -7.75
CA ASP A 418 -9.55 -24.44 -6.42
C ASP A 418 -10.12 -23.57 -5.29
N TYR A 419 -10.63 -22.38 -5.60
CA TYR A 419 -11.10 -21.38 -4.61
C TYR A 419 -12.59 -21.03 -4.70
N LEU A 420 -13.34 -21.59 -5.67
CA LEU A 420 -14.80 -21.54 -5.77
C LEU A 420 -15.54 -21.99 -4.49
N PRO A 421 -16.26 -21.10 -3.78
CA PRO A 421 -16.95 -21.45 -2.54
C PRO A 421 -18.02 -22.52 -2.71
N VAL A 422 -17.94 -23.58 -1.90
CA VAL A 422 -18.97 -24.65 -1.86
C VAL A 422 -20.33 -24.09 -1.40
N SER A 423 -20.34 -22.98 -0.66
CA SER A 423 -21.56 -22.30 -0.20
C SER A 423 -22.45 -21.79 -1.33
N PHE A 424 -21.97 -21.68 -2.58
CA PHE A 424 -22.88 -21.40 -3.69
C PHE A 424 -23.90 -22.52 -3.86
N PHE A 425 -23.48 -23.77 -3.70
CA PHE A 425 -24.33 -24.95 -3.90
C PHE A 425 -25.07 -25.39 -2.64
N SER A 426 -25.21 -24.52 -1.64
CA SER A 426 -25.90 -24.84 -0.39
C SER A 426 -27.40 -24.58 -0.40
N GLY A 427 -27.99 -24.15 -1.53
CA GLY A 427 -29.44 -23.95 -1.71
C GLY A 427 -30.02 -24.83 -2.84
N PRO A 428 -31.34 -25.04 -2.89
CA PRO A 428 -31.95 -26.01 -3.81
C PRO A 428 -31.71 -25.65 -5.30
N PRO A 429 -31.54 -26.64 -6.19
CA PRO A 429 -31.36 -26.44 -7.62
C PRO A 429 -32.57 -25.79 -8.26
N GLY A 430 -32.41 -24.57 -8.80
CA GLY A 430 -33.49 -23.95 -9.58
C GLY A 430 -33.22 -22.50 -10.02
N THR A 431 -33.30 -22.29 -11.33
CA THR A 431 -33.72 -21.08 -12.07
C THR A 431 -32.74 -20.02 -12.58
N ASP A 432 -31.43 -20.07 -12.31
CA ASP A 432 -30.47 -19.11 -12.91
C ASP A 432 -29.67 -19.74 -14.08
N PRO A 433 -29.82 -19.32 -15.36
CA PRO A 433 -29.10 -19.88 -16.51
C PRO A 433 -27.57 -19.77 -16.40
N ASP A 434 -27.07 -18.74 -15.70
CA ASP A 434 -25.64 -18.50 -15.49
C ASP A 434 -25.00 -19.50 -14.50
N TYR A 435 -25.83 -20.30 -13.82
CA TYR A 435 -25.36 -21.35 -12.93
C TYR A 435 -24.70 -22.52 -13.67
N GLN A 436 -24.90 -22.66 -14.98
CA GLN A 436 -24.33 -23.79 -15.72
C GLN A 436 -22.80 -23.72 -15.85
N ALA A 437 -22.24 -22.52 -16.07
CA ALA A 437 -20.79 -22.33 -16.10
C ALA A 437 -20.16 -22.56 -14.72
N LEU A 438 -20.80 -22.06 -13.66
CA LEU A 438 -20.43 -22.36 -12.27
C LEU A 438 -20.49 -23.85 -11.97
N LYS A 439 -21.55 -24.55 -12.41
CA LYS A 439 -21.68 -26.00 -12.24
C LYS A 439 -20.56 -26.73 -12.95
N ASN A 440 -20.20 -26.33 -14.17
CA ASN A 440 -19.10 -26.93 -14.91
C ASN A 440 -17.76 -26.69 -14.21
N LEU A 441 -17.49 -25.48 -13.72
CA LEU A 441 -16.31 -25.15 -12.93
C LEU A 441 -16.26 -25.96 -11.61
N PHE A 442 -17.37 -26.03 -10.89
CA PHE A 442 -17.43 -26.80 -9.66
C PHE A 442 -17.31 -28.30 -9.90
N ARG A 443 -17.85 -28.81 -11.01
CA ARG A 443 -17.65 -30.19 -11.45
C ARG A 443 -16.17 -30.51 -11.61
N GLN A 444 -15.38 -29.60 -12.23
CA GLN A 444 -13.93 -29.74 -12.30
C GLN A 444 -13.26 -29.72 -10.91
N ARG A 445 -13.82 -28.97 -9.95
CA ARG A 445 -13.31 -28.93 -8.57
C ARG A 445 -13.49 -30.26 -7.85
N ILE A 446 -14.70 -30.82 -7.97
CA ILE A 446 -15.19 -31.97 -7.24
C ILE A 446 -14.89 -33.31 -7.92
N THR A 447 -14.47 -33.29 -9.18
CA THR A 447 -13.93 -34.48 -9.84
C THR A 447 -12.63 -34.87 -9.16
N ILE A 448 -12.65 -36.00 -8.46
CA ILE A 448 -11.49 -36.54 -7.76
C ILE A 448 -10.79 -37.55 -8.67
N PRO A 449 -9.46 -37.45 -8.86
CA PRO A 449 -8.72 -38.48 -9.56
C PRO A 449 -8.79 -39.82 -8.79
N LYS A 450 -8.97 -40.92 -9.51
CA LYS A 450 -9.05 -42.28 -8.91
C LYS A 450 -7.74 -42.72 -8.22
N THR A 451 -6.64 -42.05 -8.54
CA THR A 451 -5.30 -42.29 -7.99
C THR A 451 -4.65 -40.94 -7.70
N PHE A 452 -4.11 -40.77 -6.49
CA PHE A 452 -3.42 -39.54 -6.10
C PHE A 452 -1.93 -39.65 -6.42
N ASN A 453 -1.43 -38.80 -7.31
CA ASN A 453 -0.01 -38.79 -7.68
C ASN A 453 0.73 -37.58 -7.07
N ASP A 454 0.00 -36.55 -6.62
CA ASP A 454 0.54 -35.33 -6.02
C ASP A 454 -0.03 -35.11 -4.59
N PRO A 455 0.81 -34.83 -3.58
CA PRO A 455 0.37 -34.36 -2.25
C PRO A 455 -0.67 -33.23 -2.28
N ASP A 456 -0.59 -32.35 -3.27
CA ASP A 456 -1.47 -31.19 -3.39
C ASP A 456 -2.89 -31.60 -3.81
N ASP A 457 -3.05 -32.67 -4.58
CA ASP A 457 -4.36 -33.24 -4.93
C ASP A 457 -5.09 -33.71 -3.67
N ILE A 458 -4.37 -34.34 -2.75
CA ILE A 458 -4.98 -34.86 -1.53
C ILE A 458 -5.32 -33.73 -0.57
N ARG A 459 -4.45 -32.73 -0.44
CA ARG A 459 -4.73 -31.53 0.36
C ARG A 459 -5.94 -30.77 -0.18
N ARG A 460 -6.12 -30.73 -1.51
CA ARG A 460 -7.29 -30.15 -2.18
C ARG A 460 -8.57 -30.95 -1.87
N VAL A 461 -8.55 -32.28 -1.99
CA VAL A 461 -9.71 -33.14 -1.67
C VAL A 461 -10.11 -33.04 -0.21
N VAL A 462 -9.14 -33.10 0.70
CA VAL A 462 -9.34 -32.90 2.15
C VAL A 462 -10.00 -31.56 2.45
N ARG A 463 -9.54 -30.49 1.79
CA ARG A 463 -10.13 -29.15 1.94
C ARG A 463 -11.58 -29.14 1.46
N LEU A 464 -11.84 -29.69 0.28
CA LEU A 464 -13.16 -29.77 -0.32
C LEU A 464 -14.14 -30.52 0.59
N ILE A 465 -13.77 -31.68 1.13
CA ILE A 465 -14.60 -32.47 2.05
C ILE A 465 -14.96 -31.64 3.30
N ARG A 466 -13.98 -30.94 3.89
CA ARG A 466 -14.22 -30.06 5.06
C ARG A 466 -15.16 -28.91 4.74
N GLU A 467 -15.03 -28.30 3.57
CA GLU A 467 -15.91 -27.21 3.13
C GLU A 467 -17.33 -27.69 2.86
N THR A 468 -17.50 -28.82 2.16
CA THR A 468 -18.80 -29.44 1.90
C THR A 468 -19.52 -29.83 3.19
N ALA A 469 -18.80 -30.40 4.16
CA ALA A 469 -19.36 -30.76 5.46
C ALA A 469 -19.83 -29.52 6.25
N ARG A 470 -19.08 -28.41 6.19
CA ARG A 470 -19.43 -27.16 6.89
C ARG A 470 -20.72 -26.52 6.37
N VAL A 471 -21.03 -26.67 5.09
CA VAL A 471 -22.24 -26.08 4.48
C VAL A 471 -23.44 -27.02 4.48
N GLY A 472 -23.36 -28.16 5.18
CA GLY A 472 -24.46 -29.12 5.33
C GLY A 472 -24.66 -30.08 4.16
N GLY A 473 -23.93 -29.92 3.05
CA GLY A 473 -23.72 -30.89 1.96
C GLY A 473 -24.93 -31.35 1.14
N ARG A 474 -26.15 -31.27 1.66
CA ARG A 474 -27.36 -31.89 1.08
C ARG A 474 -27.60 -31.44 -0.35
N HIS A 475 -27.57 -30.14 -0.59
CA HIS A 475 -27.79 -29.58 -1.92
C HIS A 475 -26.61 -29.81 -2.87
N VAL A 476 -25.38 -29.95 -2.35
CA VAL A 476 -24.21 -30.29 -3.18
C VAL A 476 -24.39 -31.66 -3.83
N VAL A 477 -24.96 -32.64 -3.11
CA VAL A 477 -25.34 -33.94 -3.67
C VAL A 477 -26.42 -33.81 -4.74
N ASP A 478 -27.42 -32.96 -4.50
CA ASP A 478 -28.48 -32.71 -5.49
C ASP A 478 -27.93 -32.12 -6.80
N TYR A 479 -26.84 -31.33 -6.74
CA TYR A 479 -26.20 -30.75 -7.92
C TYR A 479 -25.20 -31.70 -8.63
N PHE A 480 -24.51 -32.56 -7.88
CA PHE A 480 -23.38 -33.37 -8.35
C PHE A 480 -23.42 -34.82 -7.80
N PRO A 481 -24.49 -35.59 -8.09
CA PRO A 481 -24.70 -36.89 -7.45
C PRO A 481 -23.61 -37.91 -7.80
N GLU A 482 -23.13 -37.93 -9.05
CA GLU A 482 -22.12 -38.89 -9.51
C GLU A 482 -20.73 -38.58 -8.92
N GLU A 483 -20.33 -37.30 -8.94
CA GLU A 483 -19.02 -36.88 -8.46
C GLU A 483 -18.91 -36.97 -6.93
N VAL A 484 -20.01 -36.70 -6.22
CA VAL A 484 -20.06 -36.91 -4.77
C VAL A 484 -20.05 -38.39 -4.42
N ALA A 485 -20.72 -39.26 -5.19
CA ALA A 485 -20.65 -40.72 -4.97
C ALA A 485 -19.19 -41.23 -5.04
N VAL A 486 -18.42 -40.78 -6.04
CA VAL A 486 -16.98 -41.10 -6.14
C VAL A 486 -16.19 -40.60 -4.92
N MET A 487 -16.52 -39.42 -4.39
CA MET A 487 -15.89 -38.90 -3.17
C MET A 487 -16.25 -39.73 -1.93
N MET A 488 -17.48 -40.26 -1.87
CA MET A 488 -17.97 -41.12 -0.79
C MET A 488 -17.38 -42.54 -0.85
N ASP A 489 -17.03 -43.01 -2.05
CA ASP A 489 -16.37 -44.31 -2.28
C ASP A 489 -14.85 -44.30 -2.04
N LEU A 490 -14.27 -43.15 -1.67
CA LEU A 490 -12.86 -43.07 -1.29
C LEU A 490 -12.62 -43.80 0.04
N GLU A 491 -11.90 -44.92 -0.01
CA GLU A 491 -11.46 -45.60 1.19
C GLU A 491 -10.56 -44.68 2.04
N PRO A 492 -10.89 -44.45 3.33
CA PRO A 492 -10.08 -43.63 4.22
C PRO A 492 -8.61 -44.06 4.25
N ALA A 493 -8.35 -45.37 4.18
CA ALA A 493 -7.01 -45.95 4.14
C ALA A 493 -6.20 -45.55 2.88
N VAL A 494 -6.85 -45.40 1.73
CA VAL A 494 -6.21 -44.97 0.47
C VAL A 494 -5.84 -43.49 0.53
N VAL A 495 -6.75 -42.65 1.02
CA VAL A 495 -6.48 -41.21 1.24
C VAL A 495 -5.35 -41.04 2.26
N LEU A 496 -5.34 -41.82 3.35
CA LEU A 496 -4.28 -41.83 4.36
C LEU A 496 -2.93 -42.29 3.79
N THR A 497 -2.91 -43.33 2.97
CA THR A 497 -1.68 -43.90 2.40
C THR A 497 -1.02 -42.96 1.38
N GLU A 498 -1.82 -42.28 0.55
CA GLU A 498 -1.28 -41.34 -0.44
C GLU A 498 -0.83 -40.01 0.19
N VAL A 499 -1.43 -39.57 1.31
CA VAL A 499 -0.92 -38.43 2.12
C VAL A 499 0.50 -38.68 2.63
N ILE A 500 0.86 -39.95 2.79
CA ILE A 500 2.18 -40.38 3.28
C ILE A 500 3.19 -40.56 2.13
N ARG A 501 2.74 -40.92 0.92
CA ARG A 501 3.59 -41.07 -0.28
C ARG A 501 3.99 -39.75 -0.94
N ALA A 502 3.24 -38.69 -0.70
CA ALA A 502 3.54 -37.32 -1.07
C ALA A 502 5.05 -36.94 -0.94
N PRO A 503 5.72 -36.39 -1.98
CA PRO A 503 7.15 -36.08 -1.90
C PRO A 503 7.51 -35.11 -0.77
N THR A 504 8.57 -35.44 -0.05
CA THR A 504 9.23 -34.64 0.99
C THR A 504 10.17 -33.58 0.39
N SER A 505 9.71 -32.88 -0.66
CA SER A 505 10.52 -31.90 -1.36
C SER A 505 11.01 -30.79 -0.41
N GLY A 506 12.34 -30.69 -0.25
CA GLY A 506 13.01 -29.72 0.64
C GLY A 506 13.50 -30.28 1.99
N LEU A 507 13.28 -31.57 2.29
CA LEU A 507 13.83 -32.23 3.49
C LEU A 507 15.12 -33.00 3.17
N SER A 508 16.08 -33.00 4.09
CA SER A 508 17.29 -33.85 3.96
C SER A 508 16.94 -35.34 4.06
N GLY A 509 17.80 -36.22 3.53
CA GLY A 509 17.53 -37.67 3.48
C GLY A 509 17.25 -38.33 4.85
N ALA A 510 17.75 -37.77 5.95
CA ALA A 510 17.43 -38.23 7.31
C ALA A 510 16.06 -37.73 7.79
N GLN A 511 15.71 -36.47 7.47
CA GLN A 511 14.43 -35.86 7.81
C GLN A 511 13.29 -36.52 7.03
N ALA A 512 13.50 -36.85 5.75
CA ALA A 512 12.52 -37.59 4.96
C ALA A 512 12.23 -38.98 5.58
N ARG A 513 13.27 -39.73 5.98
CA ARG A 513 13.10 -41.05 6.63
C ARG A 513 12.38 -40.96 7.98
N ALA A 514 12.71 -39.98 8.81
CA ALA A 514 12.03 -39.76 10.09
C ALA A 514 10.56 -39.34 9.90
N TYR A 515 10.29 -38.51 8.89
CA TYR A 515 8.95 -38.09 8.53
C TYR A 515 8.09 -39.27 8.05
N THR A 516 8.62 -40.11 7.16
CA THR A 516 7.92 -41.32 6.67
C THR A 516 7.70 -42.35 7.78
N ALA A 517 8.68 -42.57 8.67
CA ALA A 517 8.55 -43.52 9.78
C ALA A 517 7.49 -43.06 10.82
N ALA A 518 7.47 -41.77 11.15
CA ALA A 518 6.48 -41.23 12.07
C ALA A 518 5.07 -41.20 11.48
N GLN A 519 4.95 -40.99 10.17
CA GLN A 519 3.69 -41.12 9.44
C GLN A 519 3.16 -42.55 9.40
N ALA A 520 4.04 -43.54 9.20
CA ALA A 520 3.67 -44.96 9.23
C ALA A 520 3.17 -45.39 10.63
N GLN A 521 3.78 -44.88 11.69
CA GLN A 521 3.33 -45.14 13.06
C GLN A 521 1.96 -44.49 13.35
N ALA A 522 1.73 -43.26 12.91
CA ALA A 522 0.43 -42.60 13.07
C ALA A 522 -0.71 -43.35 12.32
N LEU A 523 -0.40 -44.04 11.22
CA LEU A 523 -1.35 -44.83 10.46
C LEU A 523 -1.67 -46.16 11.17
N LEU A 524 -0.66 -46.80 11.78
CA LEU A 524 -0.85 -47.96 12.68
C LEU A 524 -1.68 -47.59 13.92
N ASP A 525 -1.42 -46.41 14.49
CA ASP A 525 -2.16 -45.90 15.65
C ASP A 525 -3.58 -45.44 15.29
N SER A 526 -3.94 -45.38 14.00
CA SER A 526 -5.30 -45.05 13.51
C SER A 526 -6.03 -46.27 12.93
N SER A 527 -5.45 -47.48 12.99
CA SER A 527 -5.94 -48.69 12.33
C SER A 527 -7.35 -49.13 12.76
N HIS A 528 -7.74 -48.83 14.00
CA HIS A 528 -9.07 -49.13 14.55
C HIS A 528 -10.20 -48.30 13.92
N LEU A 529 -9.88 -47.21 13.21
CA LEU A 529 -10.83 -46.48 12.36
C LEU A 529 -10.99 -47.12 10.97
N ILE A 530 -10.03 -47.95 10.54
CA ILE A 530 -10.02 -48.65 9.24
C ILE A 530 -10.81 -49.97 9.34
N GLU A 531 -10.67 -50.70 10.45
CA GLU A 531 -11.32 -52.00 10.66
C GLU A 531 -12.87 -51.93 10.80
N GLY A 532 -13.43 -50.75 11.09
CA GLY A 532 -14.88 -50.54 11.13
C GLY A 532 -15.58 -50.48 9.75
N THR A 533 -14.83 -50.57 8.65
CA THR A 533 -15.38 -50.56 7.28
C THR A 533 -15.61 -51.97 6.70
N ALA A 534 -14.91 -52.99 7.22
CA ALA A 534 -14.99 -54.36 6.73
C ALA A 534 -16.29 -55.11 7.12
N THR A 535 -17.06 -54.59 8.09
CA THR A 535 -18.34 -55.18 8.52
C THR A 535 -19.56 -54.59 7.80
N ARG A 536 -19.37 -53.65 6.86
CA ARG A 536 -20.45 -52.90 6.20
C ARG A 536 -20.92 -53.42 4.84
N ASP A 537 -20.53 -54.61 4.40
CA ASP A 537 -21.20 -55.24 3.24
C ASP A 537 -22.69 -55.51 3.54
N HIS A 538 -23.07 -55.66 4.82
CA HIS A 538 -24.47 -55.80 5.22
C HIS A 538 -25.24 -54.46 5.26
N ASP A 539 -24.56 -53.34 5.53
CA ASP A 539 -25.14 -51.98 5.50
C ASP A 539 -25.18 -51.39 4.08
N ARG A 540 -24.33 -51.87 3.17
CA ARG A 540 -24.28 -51.49 1.75
C ARG A 540 -25.57 -51.88 1.01
N ASP A 541 -26.06 -53.09 1.26
CA ASP A 541 -27.33 -53.57 0.70
C ASP A 541 -28.55 -52.89 1.34
N LEU A 542 -28.42 -52.47 2.62
CA LEU A 542 -29.46 -51.70 3.32
C LEU A 542 -29.56 -50.24 2.81
N ALA A 543 -28.43 -49.61 2.49
CA ALA A 543 -28.38 -48.25 1.93
C ALA A 543 -28.93 -48.18 0.49
N ALA A 544 -28.75 -49.24 -0.31
CA ALA A 544 -29.33 -49.34 -1.64
C ALA A 544 -30.85 -49.61 -1.61
N SER A 545 -31.37 -50.27 -0.56
CA SER A 545 -32.81 -50.57 -0.43
C SER A 545 -33.62 -49.49 0.29
N GLN A 546 -32.97 -48.53 0.98
CA GLN A 546 -33.62 -47.47 1.77
C GLN A 546 -33.59 -46.08 1.10
N LEU A 547 -33.50 -46.03 -0.23
CA LEU A 547 -33.80 -44.82 -1.02
C LEU A 547 -35.32 -44.52 -1.11
N GLY A 548 -36.15 -45.31 -0.41
CA GLY A 548 -37.60 -45.12 -0.31
C GLY A 548 -37.97 -44.34 0.94
N ASP A 549 -38.58 -43.17 0.72
CA ASP A 549 -39.46 -42.39 1.59
C ASP A 549 -39.06 -42.19 3.07
N GLY A 550 -38.69 -40.94 3.36
CA GLY A 550 -38.91 -40.34 4.68
C GLY A 550 -37.69 -40.34 5.61
N HIS A 551 -36.77 -39.40 5.35
CA HIS A 551 -35.61 -39.01 6.18
C HIS A 551 -34.47 -40.02 6.34
N PRO A 552 -33.27 -39.66 5.84
CA PRO A 552 -32.03 -40.03 6.52
C PRO A 552 -31.01 -38.87 6.61
N HIS A 553 -30.39 -38.76 7.79
CA HIS A 553 -28.98 -38.46 8.04
C HIS A 553 -28.19 -37.76 6.92
N GLY A 554 -27.98 -36.44 7.08
CA GLY A 554 -27.26 -35.64 6.09
C GLY A 554 -25.79 -36.05 5.92
N LEU A 555 -25.18 -35.64 4.80
CA LEU A 555 -23.74 -35.77 4.52
C LEU A 555 -22.78 -35.63 5.71
N PRO A 556 -23.03 -34.77 6.74
CA PRO A 556 -22.17 -34.68 7.90
C PRO A 556 -21.93 -36.00 8.66
N GLU A 557 -22.89 -36.91 8.75
CA GLU A 557 -22.72 -38.19 9.44
C GLU A 557 -21.97 -39.23 8.59
N ILE A 558 -22.11 -39.15 7.27
CA ILE A 558 -21.47 -40.09 6.33
C ILE A 558 -20.01 -39.67 6.05
N LEU A 559 -19.71 -38.37 6.04
CA LEU A 559 -18.35 -37.85 5.91
C LEU A 559 -17.56 -37.86 7.23
N ALA A 560 -18.21 -38.17 8.37
CA ALA A 560 -17.60 -38.14 9.70
C ALA A 560 -16.31 -39.00 9.84
N PRO A 561 -16.23 -40.23 9.28
CA PRO A 561 -15.01 -41.04 9.35
C PRO A 561 -13.83 -40.41 8.59
N LEU A 562 -14.10 -39.88 7.38
CA LEU A 562 -13.13 -39.16 6.56
C LEU A 562 -12.66 -37.87 7.26
N LEU A 563 -13.58 -37.08 7.82
CA LEU A 563 -13.26 -35.85 8.56
C LEU A 563 -12.44 -36.12 9.82
N SER A 564 -12.75 -37.20 10.54
CA SER A 564 -12.03 -37.65 11.74
C SER A 564 -10.58 -38.07 11.40
N ALA A 565 -10.40 -38.94 10.41
CA ALA A 565 -9.09 -39.38 9.92
C ALA A 565 -8.22 -38.19 9.46
N VAL A 566 -8.83 -37.26 8.72
CA VAL A 566 -8.19 -36.04 8.20
C VAL A 566 -7.84 -35.04 9.31
N HIS A 567 -8.63 -34.96 10.39
CA HIS A 567 -8.33 -34.13 11.56
C HIS A 567 -7.12 -34.68 12.32
N GLN A 568 -7.09 -35.98 12.59
CA GLN A 568 -5.98 -36.61 13.30
C GLN A 568 -4.65 -36.55 12.53
N LEU A 569 -4.68 -36.70 11.21
CA LEU A 569 -3.51 -36.45 10.33
C LEU A 569 -2.97 -35.02 10.46
N SER A 570 -3.86 -34.02 10.48
CA SER A 570 -3.46 -32.61 10.54
C SER A 570 -2.80 -32.26 11.89
N VAL A 571 -3.32 -32.83 12.98
CA VAL A 571 -2.76 -32.67 14.35
C VAL A 571 -1.39 -33.35 14.44
N SER A 572 -1.26 -34.56 13.89
CA SER A 572 0.00 -35.31 13.87
C SER A 572 1.09 -34.62 13.04
N GLN A 573 0.76 -34.14 11.83
CA GLN A 573 1.69 -33.39 10.97
C GLN A 573 2.15 -32.06 11.60
N ALA A 574 1.27 -31.34 12.28
CA ALA A 574 1.61 -30.09 12.97
C ALA A 574 2.56 -30.33 14.16
N THR A 575 2.36 -31.43 14.87
CA THR A 575 3.20 -31.86 16.00
C THR A 575 4.59 -32.30 15.51
N LEU A 576 4.64 -33.06 14.40
CA LEU A 576 5.88 -33.48 13.75
C LEU A 576 6.69 -32.31 13.19
N ARG A 577 6.08 -31.34 12.51
CA ARG A 577 6.78 -30.13 12.02
C ARG A 577 7.37 -29.29 13.16
N ARG A 578 6.68 -29.22 14.30
CA ARG A 578 7.21 -28.54 15.51
C ARG A 578 8.38 -29.29 16.14
N SER A 579 8.37 -30.62 16.08
CA SER A 579 9.47 -31.47 16.56
C SER A 579 10.70 -31.35 15.67
N ILE A 580 10.53 -31.47 14.35
CA ILE A 580 11.61 -31.38 13.36
C ILE A 580 12.27 -29.99 13.33
N ASN A 581 11.51 -28.90 13.49
CA ASN A 581 12.09 -27.55 13.54
C ASN A 581 12.80 -27.22 14.87
N ARG A 582 12.71 -28.10 15.88
CA ARG A 582 13.38 -27.95 17.18
C ARG A 582 14.67 -28.76 17.31
N THR A 583 14.98 -29.59 16.32
CA THR A 583 16.21 -30.40 16.17
C THR A 583 16.98 -29.93 14.96
#